data_AF-A0A382IV17-F1
#
_entry.id   AF-A0A382IV17-F1
#
_cell.length_a   1.000
_cell.length_b   1.000
_cell.length_c   1.000
_cell.angle_alpha   90.00
_cell.angle_beta   90.00
_cell.angle_gamma   90.00
#
_symmetry.space_group_name_H-M   'P 1'
#
loop_
_entity.id
_entity.type
_entity.pdbx_description
1 polymer ?
#
loop_
_entity_poly.entity_id
_entity_poly.type
_entity_poly.pdbx_seq_one_letter_code
_entity_poly.pdbx_strand_id
1 'polypeptide(L)'
;ARAQGIPVISIATIITKNTSSLLSLQEEGIARPRDLEGKSYGGWGGALETQIVEELVRCDGGDPKNVKFTEVGNVDYLVGMERDQYDFVWIFDAWDGIRYSEVEERDISTLAFRDYEQCIPNWYTPIIITNQTLIKEYPGLIKAFMKATAKGYKFAIENPEQAANILLRSVPELDKDLVHGSARWLADFYATDGDWGSQKLRVWQEFEAFLREAGLTSKKIDVSEAFTNDFLP
;
A
#
# COMPACT_ATOMS: atom_id res chain seq x y z
N ALA A 1 -9.72 10.22 -7.48
CA ALA A 1 -9.36 11.16 -8.55
C ALA A 1 -10.34 11.16 -9.74
N ARG A 2 -10.42 10.10 -10.57
CA ARG A 2 -11.30 10.10 -11.77
C ARG A 2 -12.80 10.27 -11.47
N ALA A 3 -13.34 9.63 -10.42
CA ALA A 3 -14.73 9.87 -9.97
C ALA A 3 -15.02 11.33 -9.60
N GLN A 4 -13.99 12.09 -9.22
CA GLN A 4 -14.07 13.51 -8.88
C GLN A 4 -13.68 14.42 -10.07
N GLY A 5 -13.53 13.86 -11.28
CA GLY A 5 -13.18 14.60 -12.49
C GLY A 5 -11.71 14.99 -12.60
N ILE A 6 -10.83 14.45 -11.75
CA ILE A 6 -9.39 14.72 -11.81
C ILE A 6 -8.74 13.75 -12.83
N PRO A 7 -8.18 14.24 -13.95
CA PRO A 7 -7.78 13.42 -15.10
C PRO A 7 -6.36 12.82 -14.93
N VAL A 8 -6.14 12.09 -13.84
CA VAL A 8 -4.89 11.35 -13.61
C VAL A 8 -5.00 9.91 -14.13
N ILE A 9 -3.86 9.38 -14.55
CA ILE A 9 -3.73 8.04 -15.13
C ILE A 9 -2.51 7.38 -14.49
N SER A 10 -2.69 6.15 -14.00
CA SER A 10 -1.59 5.32 -13.51
C SER A 10 -0.73 4.80 -14.66
N ILE A 11 0.58 4.98 -14.58
CA ILE A 11 1.56 4.56 -15.61
C ILE A 11 2.51 3.46 -15.14
N ALA A 12 2.50 3.12 -13.85
CA ALA A 12 3.15 1.93 -13.32
C ALA A 12 2.65 1.61 -11.90
N THR A 13 2.64 0.34 -11.53
CA THR A 13 2.64 -0.07 -10.11
C THR A 13 4.08 -0.22 -9.61
N ILE A 14 4.40 0.33 -8.43
CA ILE A 14 5.75 0.20 -7.87
C ILE A 14 5.94 -1.21 -7.32
N ILE A 15 4.94 -1.71 -6.59
CA ILE A 15 4.93 -3.05 -6.00
C ILE A 15 3.78 -3.83 -6.66
N THR A 16 4.08 -5.02 -7.19
CA THR A 16 3.11 -5.78 -8.00
C THR A 16 2.10 -6.56 -7.16
N LYS A 17 2.48 -6.95 -5.95
CA LYS A 17 1.60 -7.57 -4.95
C LYS A 17 1.49 -6.64 -3.75
N ASN A 18 0.29 -6.42 -3.22
CA ASN A 18 0.11 -5.53 -2.08
C ASN A 18 0.89 -6.02 -0.85
N THR A 19 1.71 -5.15 -0.27
CA THR A 19 2.55 -5.39 0.92
C THR A 19 2.07 -4.57 2.12
N SER A 20 0.82 -4.12 2.08
CA SER A 20 0.18 -3.47 3.21
C SER A 20 -0.47 -4.47 4.14
N SER A 21 -0.46 -4.12 5.42
CA SER A 21 -1.01 -4.93 6.51
C SER A 21 -1.66 -4.03 7.55
N LEU A 22 -2.61 -4.60 8.31
CA LEU A 22 -2.93 -4.06 9.63
C LEU A 22 -1.89 -4.58 10.61
N LEU A 23 -1.28 -3.69 11.39
CA LEU A 23 -0.29 -4.01 12.40
C LEU A 23 -0.80 -3.62 13.79
N SER A 24 -0.56 -4.47 14.77
CA SER A 24 -0.77 -4.20 16.20
C SER A 24 0.42 -4.68 17.01
N LEU A 25 0.49 -4.27 18.28
CA LEU A 25 1.34 -4.97 19.26
C LEU A 25 0.78 -6.38 19.51
N GLN A 26 1.64 -7.35 19.81
CA GLN A 26 1.24 -8.75 20.04
C GLN A 26 0.31 -8.90 21.26
N GLU A 27 0.49 -8.04 22.27
CA GLU A 27 -0.32 -8.03 23.50
C GLU A 27 -1.78 -7.64 23.28
N GLU A 28 -2.09 -6.98 22.15
CA GLU A 28 -3.46 -6.66 21.78
C GLU A 28 -4.31 -7.90 21.47
N GLY A 29 -3.67 -9.04 21.21
CA GLY A 29 -4.34 -10.31 20.94
C GLY A 29 -5.06 -10.35 19.59
N ILE A 30 -4.66 -9.50 18.64
CA ILE A 30 -5.24 -9.45 17.29
C ILE A 30 -4.51 -10.46 16.40
N ALA A 31 -5.12 -11.62 16.19
CA ALA A 31 -4.53 -12.69 15.36
C ALA A 31 -5.27 -12.93 14.04
N ARG A 32 -6.51 -12.42 13.92
CA ARG A 32 -7.35 -12.52 12.73
C ARG A 32 -8.34 -11.34 12.63
N PRO A 33 -9.00 -11.11 11.48
CA PRO A 33 -9.85 -9.93 11.28
C PRO A 33 -10.97 -9.76 12.29
N ARG A 34 -11.60 -10.85 12.76
CA ARG A 34 -12.66 -10.74 13.78
C ARG A 34 -12.16 -10.16 15.10
N ASP A 35 -10.88 -10.32 15.43
CA ASP A 35 -10.31 -9.83 16.68
C ASP A 35 -10.14 -8.29 16.70
N LEU A 36 -10.37 -7.61 15.56
CA LEU A 36 -10.46 -6.15 15.50
C LEU A 36 -11.75 -5.62 16.15
N GLU A 37 -12.74 -6.50 16.39
CA GLU A 37 -13.97 -6.15 17.09
C GLU A 37 -13.67 -5.61 18.51
N GLY A 38 -14.17 -4.42 18.82
CA GLY A 38 -13.92 -3.75 20.11
C GLY A 38 -12.58 -3.01 20.19
N LYS A 39 -11.74 -3.12 19.15
CA LYS A 39 -10.47 -2.42 19.02
C LYS A 39 -10.62 -1.08 18.29
N SER A 40 -9.54 -0.32 18.26
CA SER A 40 -9.47 1.02 17.71
C SER A 40 -8.37 1.11 16.64
N TYR A 41 -8.76 1.58 15.46
CA TYR A 41 -7.89 1.83 14.33
C TYR A 41 -7.34 3.26 14.38
N GLY A 42 -6.02 3.42 14.28
CA GLY A 42 -5.36 4.69 14.05
C GLY A 42 -5.06 4.89 12.56
N GLY A 43 -5.59 5.95 11.96
CA GLY A 43 -5.29 6.28 10.56
C GLY A 43 -5.60 7.72 10.17
N TRP A 44 -5.93 7.92 8.89
CA TRP A 44 -6.12 9.24 8.29
C TRP A 44 -7.59 9.66 8.16
N GLY A 45 -8.53 8.82 8.65
CA GLY A 45 -9.96 9.07 8.54
C GLY A 45 -10.51 8.81 7.13
N GLY A 46 -9.77 8.05 6.30
CA GLY A 46 -10.17 7.75 4.95
C GLY A 46 -11.35 6.78 4.91
N ALA A 47 -12.36 7.08 4.08
CA ALA A 47 -13.50 6.19 3.88
C ALA A 47 -13.08 4.81 3.31
N LEU A 48 -11.99 4.75 2.54
CA LEU A 48 -11.40 3.49 2.08
C LEU A 48 -10.81 2.67 3.24
N GLU A 49 -10.06 3.31 4.14
CA GLU A 49 -9.47 2.64 5.31
C GLU A 49 -10.58 2.01 6.17
N THR A 50 -11.62 2.80 6.43
CA THR A 50 -12.82 2.35 7.14
C THR A 50 -13.46 1.14 6.45
N GLN A 51 -13.75 1.25 5.15
CA GLN A 51 -14.40 0.18 4.40
C GLN A 51 -13.59 -1.13 4.37
N ILE A 52 -12.25 -1.06 4.23
CA ILE A 52 -11.39 -2.25 4.22
C ILE A 52 -11.42 -2.94 5.59
N VAL A 53 -11.26 -2.18 6.67
CA VAL A 53 -11.31 -2.73 8.04
C VAL A 53 -12.68 -3.35 8.32
N GLU A 54 -13.77 -2.65 7.98
CA GLU A 54 -15.11 -3.16 8.20
C GLU A 54 -15.39 -4.45 7.41
N GLU A 55 -14.95 -4.53 6.15
CA GLU A 55 -15.16 -5.71 5.32
C GLU A 55 -14.35 -6.92 5.82
N LEU A 56 -13.11 -6.70 6.27
CA LEU A 56 -12.29 -7.73 6.89
C LEU A 56 -12.98 -8.32 8.13
N VAL A 57 -13.48 -7.47 9.03
CA VAL A 57 -14.21 -7.90 10.23
C VAL A 57 -15.47 -8.68 9.86
N ARG A 58 -16.27 -8.14 8.93
CA ARG A 58 -17.53 -8.76 8.49
C ARG A 58 -17.31 -10.11 7.84
N CYS A 59 -16.28 -10.24 7.00
CA CYS A 59 -15.94 -11.47 6.30
C CYS A 59 -15.52 -12.60 7.26
N ASP A 60 -14.85 -12.28 8.38
CA ASP A 60 -14.51 -13.23 9.46
C ASP A 60 -15.61 -13.35 10.54
N GLY A 61 -16.81 -12.82 10.26
CA GLY A 61 -18.02 -12.99 11.09
C GLY A 61 -18.07 -12.14 12.37
N GLY A 62 -17.31 -11.05 12.44
CA GLY A 62 -17.42 -10.03 13.51
C GLY A 62 -18.41 -8.91 13.18
N ASP A 63 -18.68 -8.04 14.16
CA ASP A 63 -19.47 -6.81 13.94
C ASP A 63 -18.54 -5.59 13.74
N PRO A 64 -18.45 -5.03 12.50
CA PRO A 64 -17.59 -3.89 12.23
C PRO A 64 -17.97 -2.62 12.99
N LYS A 65 -19.22 -2.49 13.47
CA LYS A 65 -19.67 -1.31 14.25
C LYS A 65 -18.96 -1.16 15.59
N ASN A 66 -18.34 -2.24 16.06
CA ASN A 66 -17.61 -2.27 17.31
C ASN A 66 -16.13 -1.87 17.13
N VAL A 67 -15.67 -1.63 15.90
CA VAL A 67 -14.36 -1.02 15.64
C VAL A 67 -14.48 0.50 15.77
N LYS A 68 -13.57 1.11 16.53
CA LYS A 68 -13.48 2.57 16.64
C LYS A 68 -12.44 3.10 15.65
N PHE A 69 -12.70 4.23 15.03
CA PHE A 69 -11.77 4.88 14.12
C PHE A 69 -11.28 6.18 14.74
N THR A 70 -9.96 6.31 14.88
CA THR A 70 -9.28 7.48 15.43
C THR A 70 -8.44 8.12 14.33
N GLU A 71 -8.69 9.40 14.07
CA GLU A 71 -7.84 10.21 13.19
C GLU A 71 -6.58 10.65 13.94
N VAL A 72 -5.41 10.17 13.51
CA VAL A 72 -4.13 10.40 14.19
C VAL A 72 -3.13 11.15 13.33
N GLY A 73 -3.34 11.18 12.01
CA GLY A 73 -2.48 11.91 11.07
C GLY A 73 -1.05 11.36 11.03
N ASN A 74 -0.07 12.25 10.84
CA ASN A 74 1.34 11.86 10.73
C ASN A 74 2.01 11.79 12.11
N VAL A 75 1.74 10.73 12.86
CA VAL A 75 2.37 10.44 14.15
C VAL A 75 3.21 9.17 14.06
N ASP A 76 4.15 8.98 14.98
CA ASP A 76 4.81 7.68 15.12
C ASP A 76 3.79 6.66 15.63
N TYR A 77 3.46 5.68 14.79
CA TYR A 77 2.41 4.71 15.08
C TYR A 77 2.68 3.89 16.34
N LEU A 78 3.94 3.52 16.57
CA LEU A 78 4.32 2.73 17.73
C LEU A 78 4.05 3.50 19.04
N VAL A 79 4.47 4.76 19.11
CA VAL A 79 4.28 5.59 20.31
C VAL A 79 2.79 5.80 20.61
N GLY A 80 1.94 5.89 19.58
CA GLY A 80 0.49 5.98 19.77
C GLY A 80 -0.11 4.68 20.30
N MET A 81 0.29 3.53 19.75
CA MET A 81 -0.14 2.22 20.23
C MET A 81 0.29 1.98 21.69
N GLU A 82 1.55 2.26 22.05
CA GLU A 82 2.05 2.13 23.42
C GLU A 82 1.36 3.02 24.47
N ARG A 83 0.67 4.06 24.00
CA ARG A 83 -0.06 5.02 24.84
C ARG A 83 -1.56 4.78 24.81
N ASP A 84 -1.99 3.62 24.32
CA ASP A 84 -3.39 3.22 24.21
C ASP A 84 -4.25 4.24 23.44
N GLN A 85 -3.65 4.94 22.47
CA GLN A 85 -4.40 5.90 21.64
C GLN A 85 -5.22 5.18 20.55
N TYR A 86 -4.69 4.03 20.10
CA TYR A 86 -5.30 3.12 19.14
C TYR A 86 -4.59 1.76 19.25
N ASP A 87 -5.26 0.69 18.86
CA ASP A 87 -4.77 -0.68 19.05
C ASP A 87 -4.08 -1.24 17.78
N PHE A 88 -4.43 -0.71 16.60
CA PHE A 88 -3.82 -1.15 15.33
C PHE A 88 -3.82 -0.05 14.25
N VAL A 89 -2.93 -0.19 13.27
CA VAL A 89 -2.69 0.78 12.18
C VAL A 89 -2.51 0.09 10.83
N TRP A 90 -2.67 0.83 9.74
CA TRP A 90 -2.29 0.37 8.40
C TRP A 90 -0.84 0.75 8.13
N ILE A 91 0.00 -0.23 7.78
CA ILE A 91 1.41 -0.02 7.43
C ILE A 91 1.79 -0.65 6.09
N PHE A 92 3.01 -0.39 5.63
CA PHE A 92 3.72 -1.22 4.66
C PHE A 92 4.68 -2.15 5.40
N ASP A 93 4.61 -3.46 5.15
CA ASP A 93 5.43 -4.47 5.84
C ASP A 93 6.92 -4.15 5.75
N ALA A 94 7.37 -3.77 4.56
CA ALA A 94 8.77 -3.45 4.30
C ALA A 94 9.26 -2.15 4.95
N TRP A 95 8.41 -1.43 5.67
CA TRP A 95 8.78 -0.20 6.36
C TRP A 95 8.52 -0.32 7.86
N ASP A 96 7.31 0.00 8.33
CA ASP A 96 7.02 -0.05 9.76
C ASP A 96 7.02 -1.49 10.30
N GLY A 97 6.65 -2.48 9.48
CA GLY A 97 6.76 -3.90 9.85
C GLY A 97 8.20 -4.27 10.21
N ILE A 98 9.15 -4.10 9.28
CA ILE A 98 10.58 -4.34 9.51
C ILE A 98 11.15 -3.45 10.61
N ARG A 99 10.80 -2.15 10.63
CA ARG A 99 11.26 -1.21 11.67
C ARG A 99 10.89 -1.75 13.05
N TYR A 100 9.63 -2.11 13.26
CA TYR A 100 9.16 -2.53 14.57
C TYR A 100 9.66 -3.93 14.93
N SER A 101 9.65 -4.90 14.01
CA SER A 101 10.06 -6.27 14.33
C SER A 101 11.58 -6.49 14.38
N GLU A 102 12.34 -5.88 13.48
CA GLU A 102 13.78 -6.18 13.30
C GLU A 102 14.70 -5.11 13.90
N VAL A 103 14.30 -3.83 13.90
CA VAL A 103 15.15 -2.73 14.36
C VAL A 103 14.84 -2.33 15.79
N GLU A 104 13.55 -2.17 16.11
CA GLU A 104 13.08 -1.80 17.45
C GLU A 104 12.72 -3.01 18.31
N GLU A 105 12.87 -4.23 17.76
CA GLU A 105 12.72 -5.53 18.44
C GLU A 105 11.41 -5.66 19.23
N ARG A 106 10.30 -5.24 18.60
CA ARG A 106 8.95 -5.29 19.17
C ARG A 106 8.20 -6.54 18.75
N ASP A 107 7.52 -7.13 19.72
CA ASP A 107 6.54 -8.18 19.47
C ASP A 107 5.29 -7.55 18.83
N ILE A 108 5.18 -7.73 17.51
CA ILE A 108 4.06 -7.25 16.70
C ILE A 108 3.24 -8.40 16.13
N SER A 109 2.00 -8.12 15.77
CA SER A 109 1.16 -8.98 14.95
C SER A 109 0.75 -8.23 13.68
N THR A 110 0.69 -8.93 12.56
CA THR A 110 0.25 -8.35 11.28
C THR A 110 -0.84 -9.19 10.63
N LEU A 111 -1.83 -8.50 10.04
CA LEU A 111 -2.84 -9.08 9.15
C LEU A 111 -2.56 -8.54 7.75
N ALA A 112 -1.78 -9.28 6.97
CA ALA A 112 -1.44 -8.86 5.60
C ALA A 112 -2.66 -8.96 4.68
N PHE A 113 -3.00 -7.87 3.98
CA PHE A 113 -4.21 -7.83 3.15
C PHE A 113 -4.24 -8.89 2.06
N ARG A 114 -3.06 -9.26 1.54
CA ARG A 114 -2.88 -10.33 0.56
C ARG A 114 -3.31 -11.73 1.05
N ASP A 115 -3.41 -11.93 2.36
CA ASP A 115 -3.86 -13.20 2.95
C ASP A 115 -5.40 -13.24 3.13
N TYR A 116 -6.07 -12.13 2.81
CA TYR A 116 -7.52 -11.95 2.94
C TYR A 116 -8.18 -11.54 1.62
N GLU A 117 -7.62 -11.95 0.47
CA GLU A 117 -8.16 -11.63 -0.87
C GLU A 117 -9.57 -12.21 -1.13
N GLN A 118 -10.02 -13.17 -0.31
CA GLN A 118 -11.40 -13.65 -0.30
C GLN A 118 -12.40 -12.66 0.32
N CYS A 119 -11.93 -11.70 1.11
CA CYS A 119 -12.73 -10.70 1.81
C CYS A 119 -12.65 -9.33 1.14
N ILE A 120 -11.46 -8.93 0.72
CA ILE A 120 -11.18 -7.66 0.06
C ILE A 120 -10.45 -7.93 -1.25
N PRO A 121 -10.72 -7.19 -2.34
CA PRO A 121 -9.95 -7.39 -3.57
C PRO A 121 -8.49 -6.97 -3.37
N ASN A 122 -7.59 -7.45 -4.23
CA ASN A 122 -6.24 -6.89 -4.34
C ASN A 122 -6.28 -5.52 -5.06
N TRP A 123 -5.30 -4.65 -4.79
CA TRP A 123 -5.09 -3.38 -5.50
C TRP A 123 -3.61 -3.00 -5.55
N TYR A 124 -3.26 -2.10 -6.47
CA TYR A 124 -1.90 -1.60 -6.60
C TYR A 124 -1.63 -0.44 -5.64
N THR A 125 -0.59 -0.60 -4.81
CA THR A 125 -0.10 0.46 -3.93
C THR A 125 1.39 0.23 -3.60
N PRO A 126 2.25 1.26 -3.71
CA PRO A 126 2.01 2.54 -4.35
C PRO A 126 2.06 2.46 -5.89
N ILE A 127 1.53 3.49 -6.57
CA ILE A 127 1.53 3.63 -8.03
C ILE A 127 2.20 4.93 -8.47
N ILE A 128 2.73 4.95 -9.70
CA ILE A 128 3.20 6.16 -10.38
C ILE A 128 2.07 6.68 -11.25
N ILE A 129 1.72 7.96 -11.09
CA ILE A 129 0.66 8.61 -11.86
C ILE A 129 1.20 9.74 -12.73
N THR A 130 0.49 10.02 -13.82
CA THR A 130 0.64 11.23 -14.64
C THR A 130 -0.74 11.82 -14.95
N ASN A 131 -0.81 12.86 -15.78
CA ASN A 131 -2.07 13.45 -16.23
C ASN A 131 -2.22 13.40 -17.76
N GLN A 132 -3.45 13.57 -18.24
CA GLN A 132 -3.78 13.54 -19.67
C GLN A 132 -3.03 14.60 -20.50
N THR A 133 -2.75 15.78 -19.92
CA THR A 133 -2.00 16.85 -20.59
C THR A 133 -0.57 16.40 -20.91
N LEU A 134 0.16 15.84 -19.94
CA LEU A 134 1.52 15.34 -20.16
C LEU A 134 1.55 14.18 -21.17
N ILE A 135 0.54 13.30 -21.15
CA ILE A 135 0.43 12.20 -22.12
C ILE A 135 0.27 12.75 -23.55
N LYS A 136 -0.56 13.77 -23.72
CA LYS A 136 -0.85 14.36 -25.04
C LYS A 136 0.31 15.21 -25.55
N GLU A 137 0.87 16.06 -24.70
CA GLU A 137 1.83 17.09 -25.10
C GLU A 137 3.28 16.59 -25.04
N TYR A 138 3.59 15.69 -24.10
CA TYR A 138 4.97 15.25 -23.83
C TYR A 138 5.10 13.71 -23.67
N PRO A 139 4.55 12.88 -24.58
CA PRO A 139 4.64 11.42 -24.44
C PRO A 139 6.09 10.91 -24.43
N GLY A 140 7.00 11.59 -25.15
CA GLY A 140 8.43 11.26 -25.15
C GLY A 140 9.11 11.47 -23.79
N LEU A 141 8.69 12.51 -23.04
CA LEU A 141 9.18 12.76 -21.68
C LEU A 141 8.78 11.62 -20.74
N ILE A 142 7.52 11.19 -20.80
CA ILE A 142 7.01 10.09 -19.96
C ILE A 142 7.74 8.80 -20.30
N LYS A 143 7.94 8.46 -21.58
CA LYS A 143 8.70 7.26 -21.98
C LYS A 143 10.15 7.31 -21.49
N ALA A 144 10.81 8.46 -21.59
CA ALA A 144 12.18 8.62 -21.11
C ALA A 144 12.28 8.46 -19.59
N PHE A 145 11.35 9.07 -18.85
CA PHE A 145 11.23 8.92 -17.40
C PHE A 145 11.00 7.46 -17.02
N MET A 146 9.97 6.81 -17.57
CA MET A 146 9.64 5.42 -17.25
C MET A 146 10.77 4.44 -17.59
N LYS A 147 11.48 4.64 -18.70
CA LYS A 147 12.66 3.84 -19.05
C LYS A 147 13.79 3.98 -18.02
N ALA A 148 14.04 5.18 -17.51
CA ALA A 148 15.04 5.40 -16.47
C ALA A 148 14.59 4.80 -15.12
N THR A 149 13.33 5.02 -14.74
CA THR A 149 12.74 4.51 -13.50
C THR A 149 12.73 2.98 -13.48
N ALA A 150 12.30 2.32 -14.56
CA ALA A 150 12.30 0.86 -14.66
C ALA A 150 13.71 0.26 -14.53
N LYS A 151 14.74 0.91 -15.09
CA LYS A 151 16.14 0.51 -14.87
C LYS A 151 16.56 0.62 -13.41
N GLY A 152 16.12 1.67 -12.71
CA GLY A 152 16.40 1.86 -11.29
C GLY A 152 15.79 0.76 -10.43
N TYR A 153 14.51 0.43 -10.64
CA TYR A 153 13.86 -0.67 -9.91
C TYR A 153 14.43 -2.03 -10.26
N LYS A 154 14.77 -2.29 -11.53
CA LYS A 154 15.49 -3.52 -11.91
C LYS A 154 16.84 -3.61 -11.20
N PHE A 155 17.59 -2.52 -11.13
CA PHE A 155 18.83 -2.48 -10.36
C PHE A 155 18.60 -2.76 -8.88
N ALA A 156 17.55 -2.20 -8.27
CA ALA A 156 17.21 -2.43 -6.87
C ALA A 156 16.80 -3.88 -6.58
N ILE A 157 16.09 -4.53 -7.50
CA ILE A 157 15.77 -5.97 -7.43
C ILE A 157 17.06 -6.81 -7.45
N GLU A 158 17.97 -6.51 -8.39
CA GLU A 158 19.20 -7.30 -8.57
C GLU A 158 20.28 -6.99 -7.51
N ASN A 159 20.25 -5.79 -6.92
CA ASN A 159 21.30 -5.26 -6.04
C ASN A 159 20.72 -4.49 -4.83
N PRO A 160 19.89 -5.14 -3.98
CA PRO A 160 19.16 -4.45 -2.92
C PRO A 160 20.08 -3.70 -1.94
N GLU A 161 21.20 -4.29 -1.57
CA GLU A 161 22.22 -3.66 -0.71
C GLU A 161 22.81 -2.38 -1.32
N GLN A 162 23.07 -2.38 -2.63
CA GLN A 162 23.62 -1.20 -3.30
C GLN A 162 22.55 -0.12 -3.46
N ALA A 163 21.31 -0.51 -3.76
CA ALA A 163 20.18 0.42 -3.83
C ALA A 163 19.89 1.08 -2.48
N ALA A 164 19.89 0.31 -1.39
CA ALA A 164 19.81 0.83 -0.02
C ALA A 164 20.90 1.88 0.26
N ASN A 165 22.16 1.58 -0.08
CA ASN A 165 23.26 2.51 0.06
C ASN A 165 23.08 3.80 -0.77
N ILE A 166 22.48 3.73 -1.95
CA ILE A 166 22.17 4.92 -2.76
C ILE A 166 21.13 5.79 -2.04
N LEU A 167 20.06 5.18 -1.51
CA LEU A 167 19.04 5.90 -0.74
C LEU A 167 19.65 6.58 0.49
N LEU A 168 20.45 5.86 1.28
CA LEU A 168 21.12 6.38 2.48
C LEU A 168 22.11 7.52 2.20
N ARG A 169 22.70 7.59 1.00
CA ARG A 169 23.53 8.75 0.61
C ARG A 169 22.69 9.99 0.33
N SER A 170 21.47 9.82 -0.16
CA SER A 170 20.55 10.91 -0.45
C SER A 170 19.77 11.36 0.78
N VAL A 171 19.49 10.43 1.70
CA VAL A 171 18.66 10.64 2.89
C VAL A 171 19.38 9.99 4.10
N PRO A 172 20.50 10.60 4.57
CA PRO A 172 21.37 10.01 5.59
C PRO A 172 20.76 9.92 6.99
N GLU A 173 19.62 10.55 7.23
CA GLU A 173 18.87 10.49 8.48
C GLU A 173 18.07 9.19 8.66
N LEU A 174 17.90 8.39 7.60
CA LEU A 174 17.20 7.12 7.70
C LEU A 174 18.03 6.10 8.48
N ASP A 175 17.33 5.24 9.23
CA ASP A 175 17.97 4.11 9.90
C ASP A 175 18.56 3.14 8.86
N LYS A 176 19.84 2.81 9.03
CA LYS A 176 20.57 1.98 8.08
C LYS A 176 20.03 0.57 8.04
N ASP A 177 19.77 -0.04 9.19
CA ASP A 177 19.36 -1.44 9.27
C ASP A 177 17.94 -1.61 8.70
N LEU A 178 17.06 -0.63 8.97
CA LEU A 178 15.75 -0.53 8.32
C LEU A 178 15.86 -0.46 6.79
N VAL A 179 16.63 0.48 6.25
CA VAL A 179 16.72 0.67 4.80
C VAL A 179 17.30 -0.56 4.10
N HIS A 180 18.30 -1.20 4.71
CA HIS A 180 18.87 -2.42 4.17
C HIS A 180 17.91 -3.62 4.28
N GLY A 181 17.21 -3.79 5.41
CA GLY A 181 16.16 -4.81 5.58
C GLY A 181 15.02 -4.64 4.58
N SER A 182 14.50 -3.42 4.47
CA SER A 182 13.46 -3.01 3.52
C SER A 182 13.84 -3.33 2.08
N ALA A 183 15.05 -2.94 1.66
CA ALA A 183 15.50 -3.16 0.29
C ALA A 183 15.64 -4.65 -0.05
N ARG A 184 16.18 -5.47 0.88
CA ARG A 184 16.26 -6.92 0.70
C ARG A 184 14.87 -7.54 0.55
N TRP A 185 13.94 -7.15 1.41
CA TRP A 185 12.59 -7.69 1.40
C TRP A 185 11.85 -7.29 0.11
N LEU A 186 11.87 -6.00 -0.26
CA LEU A 186 11.15 -5.51 -1.44
C LEU A 186 11.67 -6.04 -2.78
N ALA A 187 12.93 -6.50 -2.85
CA ALA A 187 13.48 -7.11 -4.05
C ALA A 187 12.60 -8.26 -4.58
N ASP A 188 11.96 -9.01 -3.68
CA ASP A 188 11.05 -10.10 -4.01
C ASP A 188 9.63 -9.65 -4.38
N PHE A 189 9.26 -8.39 -4.13
CA PHE A 189 7.88 -7.88 -4.30
C PHE A 189 7.71 -6.86 -5.43
N TYR A 190 8.80 -6.23 -5.88
CA TYR A 190 8.74 -5.24 -6.96
C TYR A 190 8.22 -5.82 -8.28
N ALA A 191 8.55 -7.08 -8.60
CA ALA A 191 8.15 -7.73 -9.86
C ALA A 191 7.82 -9.22 -9.66
N THR A 192 6.67 -9.51 -9.07
CA THR A 192 6.21 -10.88 -8.74
C THR A 192 5.49 -11.58 -9.88
N ASP A 193 4.93 -10.82 -10.83
CA ASP A 193 4.05 -11.35 -11.88
C ASP A 193 4.22 -10.53 -13.17
N GLY A 194 5.34 -10.78 -13.85
CA GLY A 194 5.73 -10.10 -15.09
C GLY A 194 6.79 -9.02 -14.88
N ASP A 195 6.93 -8.13 -15.86
CA ASP A 195 7.87 -7.02 -15.79
C ASP A 195 7.44 -5.99 -14.73
N TRP A 196 8.43 -5.35 -14.11
CA TRP A 196 8.20 -4.26 -13.15
C TRP A 196 7.32 -3.17 -13.77
N GLY A 197 6.40 -2.63 -12.97
CA GLY A 197 5.52 -1.55 -13.39
C GLY A 197 4.22 -2.02 -14.06
N SER A 198 4.14 -3.26 -14.54
CA SER A 198 2.98 -3.75 -15.29
C SER A 198 1.71 -3.83 -14.44
N GLN A 199 0.58 -3.42 -15.04
CA GLN A 199 -0.71 -3.36 -14.38
C GLN A 199 -1.74 -4.20 -15.14
N LYS A 200 -2.60 -4.92 -14.42
CA LYS A 200 -3.64 -5.78 -15.00
C LYS A 200 -5.01 -5.13 -14.87
N LEU A 201 -5.77 -5.10 -15.98
CA LEU A 201 -7.13 -4.53 -16.02
C LEU A 201 -8.04 -5.13 -14.95
N ARG A 202 -7.93 -6.44 -14.71
CA ARG A 202 -8.73 -7.17 -13.72
C ARG A 202 -8.59 -6.60 -12.31
N VAL A 203 -7.38 -6.27 -11.86
CA VAL A 203 -7.11 -5.71 -10.52
C VAL A 203 -7.82 -4.37 -10.37
N TRP A 204 -7.77 -3.51 -11.39
CA TRP A 204 -8.48 -2.24 -11.40
C TRP A 204 -10.00 -2.40 -11.40
N GLN A 205 -10.53 -3.38 -12.14
CA GLN A 205 -11.97 -3.67 -12.21
C GLN A 205 -12.51 -4.18 -10.87
N GLU A 206 -11.81 -5.12 -10.24
CA GLU A 206 -12.19 -5.70 -8.95
C GLU A 206 -12.17 -4.63 -7.85
N PHE A 207 -11.13 -3.79 -7.82
CA PHE A 207 -11.06 -2.70 -6.84
C PHE A 207 -12.12 -1.61 -7.08
N GLU A 208 -12.42 -1.24 -8.33
CA GLU A 208 -13.50 -0.29 -8.63
C GLU A 208 -14.87 -0.83 -8.22
N ALA A 209 -15.13 -2.12 -8.48
CA ALA A 209 -16.38 -2.75 -8.10
C ALA A 209 -16.56 -2.72 -6.57
N PHE A 210 -15.51 -3.03 -5.82
CA PHE A 210 -15.50 -2.94 -4.36
C PHE A 210 -15.80 -1.52 -3.86
N LEU A 211 -15.11 -0.50 -4.40
CA LEU A 211 -15.37 0.90 -4.04
C LEU A 211 -16.81 1.32 -4.34
N ARG A 212 -17.36 0.88 -5.47
CA ARG A 212 -18.73 1.19 -5.90
C ARG A 212 -19.77 0.49 -5.03
N GLU A 213 -19.55 -0.77 -4.69
CA GLU A 213 -20.45 -1.56 -3.83
C GLU A 213 -20.46 -1.05 -2.39
N ALA A 214 -19.32 -0.55 -1.92
CA ALA A 214 -19.19 0.19 -0.68
C ALA A 214 -19.82 1.61 -0.73
N GLY A 215 -20.30 2.07 -1.88
CA GLY A 215 -20.86 3.42 -2.05
C GLY A 215 -19.82 4.55 -2.01
N LEU A 216 -18.51 4.23 -2.06
CA LEU A 216 -17.42 5.21 -2.05
C LEU A 216 -17.28 5.94 -3.40
N THR A 217 -17.81 5.36 -4.48
CA THR A 217 -17.93 6.00 -5.79
C THR A 217 -19.38 5.99 -6.25
N SER A 218 -19.88 7.13 -6.72
CA SER A 218 -21.28 7.31 -7.11
C SER A 218 -21.60 6.87 -8.54
N LYS A 219 -20.57 6.62 -9.35
CA LYS A 219 -20.71 6.24 -10.76
C LYS A 219 -19.66 5.20 -11.13
N LYS A 220 -20.05 4.27 -12.00
CA LYS A 220 -19.13 3.33 -12.62
C LYS A 220 -18.07 4.10 -13.39
N ILE A 221 -16.80 3.81 -13.12
CA ILE A 221 -15.66 4.39 -13.84
C ILE A 221 -15.21 3.38 -14.90
N ASP A 222 -14.93 3.85 -16.11
CA ASP A 222 -14.17 3.03 -17.05
C ASP A 222 -12.71 2.97 -16.59
N VAL A 223 -12.36 1.87 -15.92
CA VAL A 223 -11.02 1.67 -15.38
C VAL A 223 -9.97 1.39 -16.45
N SER A 224 -10.38 1.08 -17.69
CA SER A 224 -9.43 0.98 -18.80
C SER A 224 -8.77 2.32 -19.11
N GLU A 225 -9.38 3.43 -18.69
CA GLU A 225 -8.79 4.77 -18.76
C GLU A 225 -8.10 5.19 -17.45
N ALA A 226 -8.15 4.38 -16.39
CA ALA A 226 -7.52 4.70 -15.11
C ALA A 226 -6.02 4.38 -15.08
N PHE A 227 -5.56 3.52 -15.99
CA PHE A 227 -4.16 3.16 -16.12
C PHE A 227 -3.78 2.91 -17.59
N THR A 228 -2.48 2.90 -17.86
CA THR A 228 -1.91 2.42 -19.12
C THR A 228 -0.55 1.79 -18.86
N ASN A 229 -0.20 0.79 -19.67
CA ASN A 229 1.13 0.18 -19.70
C ASN A 229 1.98 0.70 -20.89
N ASP A 230 1.46 1.61 -21.72
CA ASP A 230 2.09 2.05 -22.98
C ASP A 230 3.42 2.81 -22.82
N PHE A 231 3.74 3.18 -21.57
CA PHE A 231 4.95 3.90 -21.22
C PHE A 231 6.01 3.02 -20.56
N LEU A 232 5.71 1.74 -20.30
CA LEU A 232 6.70 0.77 -19.84
C LEU A 232 7.69 0.44 -20.97
N PRO A 233 8.96 0.14 -20.64
CA PRO A 233 10.02 -0.12 -21.63
C PRO A 233 9.86 -1.43 -22.40
#